data_AF-A0A6J1L8J2-F1
#
_entry.id   AF-A0A6J1L8J2-F1
#
_cell.length_a   1.000
_cell.length_b   1.000
_cell.length_c   1.000
_cell.angle_alpha   90.00
_cell.angle_beta   90.00
_cell.angle_gamma   90.00
#
_symmetry.space_group_name_H-M   'P 1'
#
loop_
_entity.id
_entity.type
_entity.pdbx_description
1 polymer ?
#
loop_
_entity_poly.entity_id
_entity_poly.type
_entity_poly.pdbx_seq_one_letter_code
_entity_poly.pdbx_strand_id
1 'polypeptide(L)'
;MLLFANICLKIATLATICGILSQLQVAGAAAPAGSVQQLPQRIYNLLHQLSCGRKLNASAKFALLLAEFLIKQKMRYITPTRYDRQLYYQLLHKMKQLGSCASQGEINQVQELILRNAFQRNVLLLPPNLKYGALNANAEYEQLALSYDSLVSQGAPNRTQSDLCMRDIVNLDTSKCQLSLNCLELLTSEAPAYGYQRTHQALLLYMLQHHICAPSLSPPQLYEELAKGHCNEILSEQNAIRSLALGLGKYKDLYLEQATICGLWGYNEFLNWRNVMEIDSWRKEEEQQEGEEEEEREHIKDLSLVFYINALLLLH
;
A
#
# COMPACT_ATOMS: atom_id res chain seq x y z
N MET A 1 54.37 2.67 -37.60
CA MET A 1 53.05 2.32 -38.19
C MET A 1 52.28 1.24 -37.43
N LEU A 2 52.75 0.68 -36.31
CA LEU A 2 52.02 -0.34 -35.53
C LEU A 2 51.33 0.20 -34.26
N LEU A 3 51.54 1.47 -33.88
CA LEU A 3 50.85 2.08 -32.73
C LEU A 3 49.47 2.68 -33.07
N PHE A 4 49.20 3.02 -34.32
CA PHE A 4 47.92 3.62 -34.73
C PHE A 4 46.80 2.60 -34.94
N ALA A 5 47.13 1.34 -35.27
CA ALA A 5 46.13 0.30 -35.48
C ALA A 5 45.44 -0.15 -34.17
N ASN A 6 46.15 -0.04 -33.03
CA ASN A 6 45.65 -0.51 -31.72
C ASN A 6 44.71 0.50 -31.03
N ILE A 7 44.78 1.77 -31.42
CA ILE A 7 43.89 2.83 -30.91
C ILE A 7 42.55 2.80 -31.66
N CYS A 8 42.55 2.57 -32.98
CA CYS A 8 41.30 2.46 -33.75
C CYS A 8 40.46 1.23 -33.35
N LEU A 9 41.09 0.11 -32.98
CA LEU A 9 40.35 -1.09 -32.55
C LEU A 9 39.67 -0.91 -31.19
N LYS A 10 40.29 -0.14 -30.26
CA LYS A 10 39.69 0.17 -28.94
C LYS A 10 38.56 1.20 -29.02
N ILE A 11 38.62 2.13 -29.97
CA ILE A 11 37.54 3.11 -30.20
C ILE A 11 36.33 2.46 -30.87
N ALA A 12 36.54 1.47 -31.76
CA ALA A 12 35.45 0.70 -32.38
C ALA A 12 34.68 -0.18 -31.39
N THR A 13 35.35 -0.72 -30.35
CA THR A 13 34.70 -1.47 -29.27
C THR A 13 33.93 -0.58 -28.27
N LEU A 14 34.34 0.68 -28.09
CA LEU A 14 33.61 1.64 -27.26
C LEU A 14 32.33 2.17 -27.95
N ALA A 15 32.37 2.34 -29.27
CA ALA A 15 31.19 2.77 -30.04
C ALA A 15 30.09 1.68 -30.11
N THR A 16 30.47 0.39 -30.12
CA THR A 16 29.51 -0.72 -30.09
C THR A 16 28.90 -0.93 -28.70
N ILE A 17 29.63 -0.65 -27.62
CA ILE A 17 29.08 -0.66 -26.26
C ILE A 17 28.15 0.55 -26.02
N CYS A 18 28.46 1.74 -26.56
CA CYS A 18 27.54 2.90 -26.52
C CYS A 18 26.29 2.72 -27.40
N GLY A 19 26.39 2.03 -28.54
CA GLY A 19 25.24 1.71 -29.40
C GLY A 19 24.27 0.72 -28.76
N ILE A 20 24.76 -0.24 -27.97
CA ILE A 20 23.93 -1.24 -27.27
C ILE A 20 23.35 -0.66 -25.96
N LEU A 21 24.08 0.21 -25.26
CA LEU A 21 23.56 0.92 -24.07
C LEU A 21 22.50 1.99 -24.42
N SER A 22 22.42 2.42 -25.68
CA SER A 22 21.35 3.33 -26.15
C SER A 22 20.02 2.61 -26.42
N GLN A 23 20.00 1.27 -26.42
CA GLN A 23 18.79 0.46 -26.55
C GLN A 23 18.29 -0.12 -25.22
N LEU A 24 19.06 -0.01 -24.13
CA LEU A 24 18.53 -0.08 -22.77
C LEU A 24 18.10 1.33 -22.32
N GLN A 25 17.12 1.89 -23.04
CA GLN A 25 16.16 2.74 -22.34
C GLN A 25 15.47 1.81 -21.35
N VAL A 26 15.85 1.94 -20.07
CA VAL A 26 14.96 1.63 -18.96
C VAL A 26 13.61 2.18 -19.39
N ALA A 27 12.68 1.28 -19.68
CA ALA A 27 11.29 1.60 -19.87
C ALA A 27 10.80 2.17 -18.55
N GLY A 28 11.08 3.45 -18.32
CA GLY A 28 10.25 4.29 -17.49
C GLY A 28 8.88 4.15 -18.12
N ALA A 29 8.03 3.36 -17.48
CA ALA A 29 6.68 3.11 -17.94
C ALA A 29 5.96 4.45 -17.96
N ALA A 30 6.03 5.15 -19.09
CA ALA A 30 5.12 6.22 -19.40
C ALA A 30 3.72 5.62 -19.24
N ALA A 31 2.93 6.21 -18.34
CA ALA A 31 1.57 5.77 -18.11
C ALA A 31 0.87 5.67 -19.47
N PRO A 32 0.27 4.52 -19.84
CA PRO A 32 -0.53 4.48 -21.05
C PRO A 32 -1.58 5.58 -20.90
N ALA A 33 -1.68 6.51 -21.85
CA ALA A 33 -2.43 7.77 -21.70
C ALA A 33 -3.91 7.59 -21.24
N GLY A 34 -4.48 6.38 -21.35
CA GLY A 34 -5.78 6.01 -20.82
C GLY A 34 -5.83 5.60 -19.34
N SER A 35 -4.73 5.19 -18.68
CA SER A 35 -4.78 4.68 -17.29
C SER A 35 -5.03 5.79 -16.26
N VAL A 36 -4.44 6.97 -16.45
CA VAL A 36 -4.60 8.13 -15.55
C VAL A 36 -6.05 8.63 -15.55
N GLN A 37 -6.65 8.76 -16.75
CA GLN A 37 -8.02 9.26 -16.90
C GLN A 37 -9.09 8.27 -16.40
N GLN A 38 -8.76 6.98 -16.32
CA GLN A 38 -9.69 5.94 -15.87
C GLN A 38 -9.71 5.74 -14.36
N LEU A 39 -8.65 6.11 -13.62
CA LEU A 39 -8.60 5.94 -12.16
C LEU A 39 -9.80 6.56 -11.43
N PRO A 40 -10.19 7.82 -11.69
CA PRO A 40 -11.38 8.40 -11.06
C PRO A 40 -12.64 7.55 -11.27
N GLN A 41 -12.85 7.04 -12.49
CA GLN A 41 -14.01 6.20 -12.78
C GLN A 41 -13.97 4.88 -12.01
N ARG A 42 -12.79 4.25 -11.89
CA ARG A 42 -12.62 3.01 -11.11
C ARG A 42 -12.96 3.23 -9.63
N ILE A 43 -12.50 4.34 -9.06
CA ILE A 43 -12.81 4.75 -7.68
C ILE A 43 -14.31 4.97 -7.52
N TYR A 44 -14.96 5.70 -8.44
CA TYR A 44 -16.41 5.91 -8.38
C TYR A 44 -17.19 4.60 -8.49
N ASN A 45 -16.75 3.65 -9.31
CA ASN A 45 -17.39 2.34 -9.43
C ASN A 45 -17.30 1.57 -8.10
N LEU A 46 -16.14 1.58 -7.43
CA LEU A 46 -15.97 0.97 -6.10
C LEU A 46 -16.87 1.65 -5.06
N LEU A 47 -16.87 2.98 -5.00
CA LEU A 47 -17.75 3.75 -4.11
C LEU A 47 -19.24 3.61 -4.43
N HIS A 48 -19.61 3.19 -5.64
CA HIS A 48 -21.00 2.89 -5.99
C HIS A 48 -21.40 1.49 -5.52
N GLN A 49 -20.49 0.52 -5.63
CA GLN A 49 -20.68 -0.84 -5.12
C GLN A 49 -20.81 -0.86 -3.59
N LEU A 50 -20.11 0.05 -2.89
CA LEU A 50 -20.36 0.42 -1.50
C LEU A 50 -21.63 1.28 -1.44
N SER A 51 -22.81 0.68 -1.34
CA SER A 51 -24.08 1.41 -1.22
C SER A 51 -24.66 1.26 0.19
N CYS A 52 -25.42 2.24 0.70
CA CYS A 52 -26.12 2.11 2.00
C CYS A 52 -27.11 0.92 2.05
N GLY A 53 -27.46 0.32 0.90
CA GLY A 53 -28.27 -0.90 0.83
C GLY A 53 -27.47 -2.19 1.12
N ARG A 54 -26.13 -2.13 1.05
CA ARG A 54 -25.22 -3.19 1.48
C ARG A 54 -24.66 -2.85 2.86
N LYS A 55 -24.60 -3.84 3.75
CA LYS A 55 -24.11 -3.68 5.12
C LYS A 55 -22.61 -3.39 5.09
N LEU A 56 -22.19 -2.17 5.47
CA LEU A 56 -20.76 -1.86 5.57
C LEU A 56 -20.14 -2.60 6.76
N ASN A 57 -19.25 -3.54 6.47
CA ASN A 57 -18.44 -4.26 7.46
C ASN A 57 -17.30 -3.37 7.99
N ALA A 58 -16.50 -3.88 8.94
CA ALA A 58 -15.41 -3.12 9.54
C ALA A 58 -14.29 -2.76 8.53
N SER A 59 -13.99 -3.67 7.60
CA SER A 59 -13.00 -3.46 6.53
C SER A 59 -13.40 -2.28 5.63
N ALA A 60 -14.63 -2.29 5.12
CA ALA A 60 -15.14 -1.23 4.24
C ALA A 60 -15.14 0.13 4.91
N LYS A 61 -15.51 0.20 6.19
CA LYS A 61 -15.42 1.44 6.97
C LYS A 61 -14.00 1.92 7.17
N PHE A 62 -13.07 1.01 7.49
CA PHE A 62 -11.67 1.36 7.64
C PHE A 62 -11.07 1.86 6.32
N ALA A 63 -11.39 1.21 5.20
CA ALA A 63 -10.96 1.64 3.86
C ALA A 63 -11.50 3.04 3.50
N LEU A 64 -12.77 3.33 3.80
CA LEU A 64 -13.34 4.68 3.61
C LEU A 64 -12.63 5.73 4.46
N LEU A 65 -12.37 5.43 5.74
CA LEU A 65 -11.65 6.34 6.64
C LEU A 65 -10.23 6.62 6.16
N LEU A 66 -9.50 5.59 5.74
CA LEU A 66 -8.14 5.70 5.24
C LEU A 66 -8.11 6.43 3.88
N ALA A 67 -9.04 6.16 2.97
CA ALA A 67 -9.15 6.90 1.71
C ALA A 67 -9.45 8.38 1.93
N GLU A 68 -10.40 8.71 2.82
CA GLU A 68 -10.72 10.08 3.21
C GLU A 68 -9.49 10.78 3.83
N PHE A 69 -8.78 10.06 4.70
CA PHE A 69 -7.52 10.51 5.30
C PHE A 69 -6.51 10.90 4.22
N LEU A 70 -6.20 10.00 3.28
CA LEU A 70 -5.20 10.21 2.23
C LEU A 70 -5.49 11.45 1.38
N ILE A 71 -6.73 11.64 0.94
CA ILE A 71 -7.13 12.82 0.15
C ILE A 71 -6.92 14.10 0.97
N LYS A 72 -7.41 14.14 2.22
CA LYS A 72 -7.24 15.30 3.10
C LYS A 72 -5.77 15.64 3.34
N GLN A 73 -4.94 14.61 3.51
CA GLN A 73 -3.51 14.79 3.69
C GLN A 73 -2.83 15.37 2.45
N LYS A 74 -3.14 14.85 1.26
CA LYS A 74 -2.63 15.41 0.00
C LYS A 74 -2.99 16.89 -0.14
N MET A 75 -4.26 17.24 0.10
CA MET A 75 -4.77 18.61 -0.01
C MET A 75 -4.15 19.58 1.01
N ARG A 76 -3.62 19.07 2.15
CA ARG A 76 -2.96 19.89 3.17
C ARG A 76 -1.58 20.38 2.74
N TYR A 77 -0.83 19.57 1.98
CA TYR A 77 0.56 19.85 1.62
C TYR A 77 0.73 20.32 0.19
N ILE A 78 -0.12 19.85 -0.72
CA ILE A 78 0.00 20.12 -2.15
C ILE A 78 -1.26 20.86 -2.58
N THR A 79 -1.10 22.06 -3.11
CA THR A 79 -2.22 22.84 -3.64
C THR A 79 -2.76 22.13 -4.88
N PRO A 80 -4.01 21.60 -4.85
CA PRO A 80 -4.56 20.88 -5.99
C PRO A 80 -4.89 21.85 -7.12
N THR A 81 -4.84 21.35 -8.36
CA THR A 81 -5.39 22.07 -9.52
C THR A 81 -6.90 22.28 -9.34
N ARG A 82 -7.51 23.12 -10.18
CA ARG A 82 -8.98 23.31 -10.15
C ARG A 82 -9.72 21.99 -10.38
N TYR A 83 -9.23 21.17 -11.31
CA TYR A 83 -9.80 19.86 -11.62
C TYR A 83 -9.68 18.92 -10.44
N ASP A 84 -8.47 18.75 -9.89
CA ASP A 84 -8.21 17.85 -8.76
C ASP A 84 -9.03 18.24 -7.54
N ARG A 85 -9.14 19.55 -7.27
CA ARG A 85 -9.94 20.07 -6.17
C ARG A 85 -11.41 19.66 -6.30
N GLN A 86 -11.99 19.80 -7.49
CA GLN A 86 -13.38 19.41 -7.73
C GLN A 86 -13.55 17.89 -7.56
N LEU A 87 -12.64 17.10 -8.15
CA LEU A 87 -12.65 15.65 -8.03
C LEU A 87 -12.56 15.21 -6.56
N TYR A 88 -11.59 15.73 -5.81
CA TYR A 88 -11.38 15.39 -4.40
C TYR A 88 -12.59 15.76 -3.53
N TYR A 89 -13.21 16.93 -3.76
CA TYR A 89 -14.43 17.28 -3.02
C TYR A 89 -15.59 16.33 -3.30
N GLN A 90 -15.77 15.90 -4.56
CA GLN A 90 -16.82 14.94 -4.91
C GLN A 90 -16.56 13.58 -4.27
N LEU A 91 -15.33 13.09 -4.31
CA LEU A 91 -14.92 11.84 -3.65
C LEU A 91 -15.14 11.91 -2.14
N LEU A 92 -14.64 12.95 -1.47
CA LEU A 92 -14.81 13.17 -0.03
C LEU A 92 -16.29 13.25 0.36
N HIS A 93 -17.10 13.96 -0.43
CA HIS A 93 -18.53 14.06 -0.19
C HIS A 93 -19.22 12.69 -0.29
N LYS A 94 -18.89 11.90 -1.32
CA LYS A 94 -19.43 10.55 -1.49
C LYS A 94 -19.00 9.63 -0.34
N MET A 95 -17.73 9.62 0.05
CA MET A 95 -17.23 8.84 1.18
C MET A 95 -17.93 9.21 2.49
N LYS A 96 -18.13 10.51 2.74
CA LYS A 96 -18.87 10.99 3.92
C LYS A 96 -20.32 10.51 3.95
N GLN A 97 -21.01 10.52 2.80
CA GLN A 97 -22.36 9.96 2.69
C GLN A 97 -22.36 8.47 3.03
N LEU A 98 -21.40 7.71 2.52
CA LEU A 98 -21.28 6.28 2.81
C LEU A 98 -20.92 6.00 4.28
N GLY A 99 -20.02 6.78 4.87
CA GLY A 99 -19.66 6.67 6.28
C GLY A 99 -20.82 6.95 7.23
N SER A 100 -21.84 7.69 6.77
CA SER A 100 -23.07 7.95 7.53
C SER A 100 -24.12 6.83 7.43
N CYS A 101 -23.94 5.86 6.54
CA CYS A 101 -24.84 4.70 6.47
C CYS A 101 -24.74 3.91 7.79
N ALA A 102 -25.88 3.41 8.29
CA ALA A 102 -25.90 2.57 9.48
C ALA A 102 -25.10 1.28 9.25
N SER A 103 -24.19 0.96 10.16
CA SER A 103 -23.58 -0.37 10.25
C SER A 103 -24.63 -1.35 10.78
N GLN A 104 -24.93 -2.40 10.02
CA GLN A 104 -25.78 -3.51 10.48
C GLN A 104 -25.09 -4.87 10.27
N GLY A 105 -23.86 -4.97 10.76
CA GLY A 105 -23.11 -6.22 10.95
C GLY A 105 -22.48 -6.24 12.35
N GLU A 106 -21.98 -7.40 12.79
CA GLU A 106 -21.32 -7.57 14.09
C GLU A 106 -19.94 -6.88 14.11
N ILE A 107 -19.92 -5.54 14.12
CA ILE A 107 -18.73 -4.79 14.46
C ILE A 107 -18.53 -4.95 15.96
N ASN A 108 -17.44 -5.62 16.34
CA ASN A 108 -17.15 -5.82 17.76
C ASN A 108 -16.70 -4.50 18.42
N GLN A 109 -16.68 -4.47 19.76
CA GLN A 109 -16.34 -3.26 20.51
C GLN A 109 -14.93 -2.72 20.21
N VAL A 110 -13.97 -3.61 19.92
CA VAL A 110 -12.60 -3.21 19.58
C VAL A 110 -12.56 -2.53 18.21
N GLN A 111 -13.23 -3.11 17.21
CA GLN A 111 -13.34 -2.55 15.86
C GLN A 111 -14.07 -1.21 15.86
N GLU A 112 -15.18 -1.08 16.60
CA GLU A 112 -15.90 0.19 16.72
C GLU A 112 -15.01 1.28 17.34
N LEU A 113 -14.19 0.93 18.33
CA LEU A 113 -13.24 1.87 18.94
C LEU A 113 -12.13 2.28 17.98
N ILE A 114 -11.60 1.34 17.20
CA ILE A 114 -10.62 1.60 16.13
C ILE A 114 -11.23 2.54 15.09
N LEU A 115 -12.38 2.19 14.52
CA LEU A 115 -13.05 2.98 13.48
C LEU A 115 -13.43 4.36 13.97
N ARG A 116 -13.78 4.51 15.25
CA ARG A 116 -14.05 5.81 15.83
C ARG A 116 -12.80 6.66 15.84
N ASN A 117 -11.68 6.16 16.37
CA ASN A 117 -10.53 7.00 16.73
C ASN A 117 -9.40 7.03 15.67
N ALA A 118 -9.38 6.07 14.75
CA ALA A 118 -8.38 6.02 13.67
C ALA A 118 -8.38 7.32 12.87
N PHE A 119 -7.19 7.91 12.71
CA PHE A 119 -6.96 9.11 11.91
C PHE A 119 -7.75 10.38 12.36
N GLN A 120 -8.41 10.40 13.53
CA GLN A 120 -9.28 11.53 13.92
C GLN A 120 -8.57 12.87 14.11
N ARG A 121 -7.25 12.87 14.36
CA ARG A 121 -6.46 14.08 14.67
C ARG A 121 -5.32 14.36 13.70
N ASN A 122 -5.32 13.68 12.55
CA ASN A 122 -4.57 14.03 11.33
C ASN A 122 -3.23 14.75 11.57
N VAL A 123 -2.25 14.03 12.09
CA VAL A 123 -0.88 14.50 12.08
C VAL A 123 -0.17 13.80 10.94
N LEU A 124 0.27 14.56 9.95
CA LEU A 124 1.24 14.07 8.99
C LEU A 124 2.59 14.62 9.41
N LEU A 125 3.54 13.73 9.71
CA LEU A 125 4.90 14.14 10.03
C LEU A 125 5.63 14.64 8.79
N LEU A 126 5.37 14.04 7.62
CA LEU A 126 6.08 14.29 6.37
C LEU A 126 5.11 14.32 5.18
N PRO A 127 5.28 15.22 4.20
CA PRO A 127 4.41 15.29 3.03
C PRO A 127 4.39 13.97 2.26
N PRO A 128 3.24 13.54 1.67
CA PRO A 128 3.19 12.33 0.87
C PRO A 128 4.05 12.50 -0.39
N ASN A 129 4.96 11.58 -0.63
CA ASN A 129 5.83 11.60 -1.81
C ASN A 129 6.13 10.18 -2.28
N LEU A 130 6.32 10.04 -3.60
CA LEU A 130 6.71 8.80 -4.23
C LEU A 130 8.24 8.63 -4.15
N LYS A 131 8.67 7.48 -3.64
CA LYS A 131 10.06 7.11 -3.36
C LYS A 131 10.49 6.07 -4.38
N TYR A 132 11.37 6.46 -5.29
CA TYR A 132 11.87 5.59 -6.37
C TYR A 132 13.16 4.89 -5.95
N GLY A 133 13.23 3.57 -6.15
CA GLY A 133 14.44 2.79 -5.87
C GLY A 133 14.85 2.83 -4.40
N ALA A 134 13.86 3.03 -3.51
CA ALA A 134 14.12 3.12 -2.08
C ALA A 134 14.30 1.73 -1.46
N LEU A 135 13.77 0.70 -2.11
CA LEU A 135 13.79 -0.68 -1.66
C LEU A 135 14.75 -1.54 -2.50
N ASN A 136 15.20 -2.65 -1.93
CA ASN A 136 16.07 -3.59 -2.60
C ASN A 136 15.28 -4.52 -3.54
N ALA A 137 14.95 -4.01 -4.73
CA ALA A 137 14.21 -4.78 -5.74
C ALA A 137 14.99 -5.99 -6.31
N ASN A 138 16.30 -6.06 -6.09
CA ASN A 138 17.18 -7.13 -6.56
C ASN A 138 17.56 -8.13 -5.46
N ALA A 139 16.85 -8.10 -4.32
CA ALA A 139 17.05 -9.10 -3.27
C ALA A 139 16.76 -10.51 -3.84
N GLU A 140 17.57 -11.49 -3.47
CA GLU A 140 17.35 -12.90 -3.83
C GLU A 140 16.05 -13.39 -3.19
N TYR A 141 15.09 -13.80 -4.01
CA TYR A 141 13.76 -14.25 -3.59
C TYR A 141 13.47 -15.70 -4.01
N GLU A 142 14.37 -16.33 -4.76
CA GLU A 142 14.18 -17.66 -5.34
C GLU A 142 14.07 -18.72 -4.26
N GLN A 143 14.89 -18.64 -3.21
CA GLN A 143 14.80 -19.55 -2.06
C GLN A 143 13.49 -19.35 -1.30
N LEU A 144 13.07 -18.09 -1.12
CA LEU A 144 11.81 -17.77 -0.47
C LEU A 144 10.63 -18.35 -1.26
N ALA A 145 10.63 -18.22 -2.60
CA ALA A 145 9.60 -18.75 -3.48
C ALA A 145 9.42 -20.26 -3.31
N LEU A 146 10.51 -21.03 -3.16
CA LEU A 146 10.46 -22.48 -2.98
C LEU A 146 9.73 -22.92 -1.70
N SER A 147 9.75 -22.09 -0.65
CA SER A 147 9.16 -22.41 0.66
C SER A 147 7.98 -21.52 1.05
N TYR A 148 7.58 -20.57 0.21
CA TYR A 148 6.65 -19.50 0.57
C TYR A 148 5.31 -20.01 1.11
N ASP A 149 4.77 -21.07 0.49
CA ASP A 149 3.54 -21.75 0.93
C ASP A 149 3.55 -22.13 2.42
N SER A 150 4.72 -22.53 2.94
CA SER A 150 4.88 -22.93 4.35
C SER A 150 5.18 -21.76 5.29
N LEU A 151 5.61 -20.62 4.75
CA LEU A 151 6.08 -19.45 5.51
C LEU A 151 5.01 -18.37 5.65
N VAL A 152 4.13 -18.21 4.65
CA VAL A 152 3.21 -17.06 4.50
C VAL A 152 2.35 -16.69 5.72
N SER A 153 2.14 -17.61 6.65
CA SER A 153 1.36 -17.40 7.88
C SER A 153 2.21 -17.40 9.16
N GLN A 154 3.54 -17.36 9.05
CA GLN A 154 4.45 -17.39 10.19
C GLN A 154 4.76 -15.99 10.72
N GLY A 155 5.03 -15.92 12.02
CA GLY A 155 5.42 -14.70 12.71
C GLY A 155 4.28 -14.03 13.47
N ALA A 156 4.47 -12.74 13.75
CA ALA A 156 3.53 -11.90 14.50
C ALA A 156 3.42 -10.53 13.83
N PRO A 157 2.31 -9.79 14.01
CA PRO A 157 1.13 -10.14 14.81
C PRO A 157 0.17 -11.10 14.11
N ASN A 158 -0.50 -11.96 14.88
CA ASN A 158 -1.76 -12.56 14.42
C ASN A 158 -2.90 -11.52 14.43
N ARG A 159 -4.06 -11.87 13.85
CA ARG A 159 -5.23 -10.97 13.75
C ARG A 159 -5.59 -10.29 15.08
N THR A 160 -5.67 -11.05 16.17
CA THR A 160 -6.03 -10.52 17.50
C THR A 160 -4.96 -9.57 18.03
N GLN A 161 -3.68 -9.92 17.90
CA GLN A 161 -2.57 -9.05 18.31
C GLN A 161 -2.57 -7.74 17.52
N SER A 162 -2.84 -7.81 16.21
CA SER A 162 -2.97 -6.64 15.35
C SER A 162 -4.11 -5.74 15.82
N ASP A 163 -5.31 -6.28 16.00
CA ASP A 163 -6.48 -5.50 16.44
C ASP A 163 -6.24 -4.85 17.81
N LEU A 164 -5.60 -5.56 18.74
CA LEU A 164 -5.25 -5.02 20.06
C LEU A 164 -4.21 -3.90 19.96
N CYS A 165 -3.20 -4.04 19.09
CA CYS A 165 -2.19 -3.00 18.88
C CYS A 165 -2.80 -1.77 18.17
N MET A 166 -3.67 -1.96 17.16
CA MET A 166 -4.43 -0.86 16.56
C MET A 166 -5.26 -0.11 17.60
N ARG A 167 -5.97 -0.85 18.46
CA ARG A 167 -6.73 -0.28 19.58
C ARG A 167 -5.83 0.52 20.52
N ASP A 168 -4.68 -0.01 20.89
CA ASP A 168 -3.74 0.68 21.78
C ASP A 168 -3.23 1.98 21.14
N ILE A 169 -2.92 1.98 19.84
CA ILE A 169 -2.49 3.17 19.08
C ILE A 169 -3.58 4.23 19.08
N VAL A 170 -4.82 3.89 18.72
CA VAL A 170 -5.89 4.90 18.57
C VAL A 170 -6.39 5.46 19.91
N ASN A 171 -6.09 4.78 21.04
CA ASN A 171 -6.49 5.21 22.38
C ASN A 171 -5.31 5.71 23.23
N LEU A 172 -4.16 6.00 22.59
CA LEU A 172 -3.02 6.58 23.27
C LEU A 172 -3.43 7.84 24.05
N ASP A 173 -3.10 7.85 25.34
CA ASP A 173 -3.26 9.02 26.20
C ASP A 173 -2.39 10.15 25.66
N THR A 174 -3.01 11.20 25.14
CA THR A 174 -2.32 12.34 24.53
C THR A 174 -1.48 13.16 25.51
N SER A 175 -1.66 12.97 26.82
CA SER A 175 -0.84 13.64 27.84
C SER A 175 0.46 12.91 28.15
N LYS A 176 0.51 11.59 27.92
CA LYS A 176 1.67 10.73 28.23
C LYS A 176 2.36 10.20 26.98
N CYS A 177 1.60 9.97 25.90
CA CYS A 177 2.06 9.41 24.65
C CYS A 177 2.92 8.16 24.84
N GLN A 178 2.40 7.17 25.57
CA GLN A 178 3.09 5.92 25.86
C GLN A 178 2.35 4.74 25.24
N LEU A 179 3.02 4.00 24.37
CA LEU A 179 2.50 2.78 23.77
C LEU A 179 2.65 1.58 24.73
N SER A 180 1.75 0.61 24.64
CA SER A 180 1.91 -0.65 25.37
C SER A 180 3.18 -1.37 24.92
N LEU A 181 3.86 -2.04 25.85
CA LEU A 181 5.10 -2.77 25.53
C LEU A 181 4.87 -3.83 24.45
N ASN A 182 3.75 -4.54 24.52
CA ASN A 182 3.38 -5.56 23.53
C ASN A 182 3.23 -4.96 22.12
N CYS A 183 2.55 -3.81 21.99
CA CYS A 183 2.38 -3.17 20.69
C CYS A 183 3.71 -2.59 20.17
N LEU A 184 4.56 -2.05 21.06
CA LEU A 184 5.90 -1.60 20.71
C LEU A 184 6.78 -2.75 20.19
N GLU A 185 6.74 -3.91 20.85
CA GLU A 185 7.46 -5.11 20.43
C GLU A 185 7.00 -5.57 19.04
N LEU A 186 5.69 -5.60 18.78
CA LEU A 186 5.16 -5.95 17.45
C LEU A 186 5.66 -5.01 16.35
N LEU A 187 5.76 -3.70 16.64
CA LEU A 187 6.21 -2.70 15.67
C LEU A 187 7.70 -2.75 15.36
N THR A 188 8.51 -3.17 16.35
CA THR A 188 9.98 -3.11 16.30
C THR A 188 10.65 -4.47 16.19
N SER A 189 9.88 -5.55 16.19
CA SER A 189 10.39 -6.91 16.10
C SER A 189 11.08 -7.19 14.78
N GLU A 190 12.35 -7.61 14.88
CA GLU A 190 13.15 -8.17 13.78
C GLU A 190 12.94 -9.67 13.62
N ALA A 191 12.06 -10.29 14.42
CA ALA A 191 11.75 -11.71 14.27
C ALA A 191 11.13 -11.97 12.88
N PRO A 192 11.39 -13.14 12.26
CA PRO A 192 10.80 -13.48 10.98
C PRO A 192 9.27 -13.45 11.03
N ALA A 193 8.67 -12.70 10.13
CA ALA A 193 7.25 -12.65 9.85
C ALA A 193 7.04 -12.51 8.35
N TYR A 194 5.96 -13.12 7.86
CA TYR A 194 5.65 -13.22 6.44
C TYR A 194 4.18 -12.90 6.20
N GLY A 195 3.83 -12.63 4.96
CA GLY A 195 2.47 -12.38 4.49
C GLY A 195 1.74 -11.33 5.30
N TYR A 196 0.57 -11.68 5.82
CA TYR A 196 -0.30 -10.78 6.56
C TYR A 196 0.37 -10.25 7.83
N GLN A 197 1.17 -11.08 8.51
CA GLN A 197 1.88 -10.71 9.75
C GLN A 197 2.81 -9.51 9.48
N ARG A 198 3.70 -9.64 8.49
CA ARG A 198 4.65 -8.56 8.13
C ARG A 198 3.92 -7.32 7.61
N THR A 199 2.90 -7.53 6.78
CA THR A 199 2.07 -6.45 6.21
C THR A 199 1.38 -5.64 7.31
N HIS A 200 0.85 -6.32 8.33
CA HIS A 200 0.21 -5.68 9.48
C HIS A 200 1.20 -4.89 10.34
N GLN A 201 2.47 -5.30 10.47
CA GLN A 201 3.48 -4.48 11.17
C GLN A 201 3.69 -3.13 10.46
N ALA A 202 3.76 -3.13 9.12
CA ALA A 202 3.87 -1.91 8.33
C ALA A 202 2.60 -1.03 8.44
N LEU A 203 1.41 -1.63 8.49
CA LEU A 203 0.15 -0.92 8.70
C LEU A 203 0.06 -0.31 10.10
N LEU A 204 0.38 -1.06 11.15
CA LEU A 204 0.39 -0.59 12.53
C LEU A 204 1.35 0.60 12.69
N LEU A 205 2.54 0.51 12.08
CA LEU A 205 3.51 1.58 12.06
C LEU A 205 2.96 2.83 11.35
N TYR A 206 2.23 2.64 10.24
CA TYR A 206 1.61 3.73 9.50
C TYR A 206 0.53 4.42 10.35
N MET A 207 -0.31 3.66 11.06
CA MET A 207 -1.29 4.22 11.98
C MET A 207 -0.64 4.99 13.11
N LEU A 208 0.45 4.47 13.69
CA LEU A 208 1.17 5.13 14.77
C LEU A 208 1.79 6.45 14.31
N GLN A 209 2.46 6.47 13.15
CA GLN A 209 3.07 7.69 12.59
C GLN A 209 2.05 8.82 12.41
N HIS A 210 0.80 8.47 12.13
CA HIS A 210 -0.27 9.44 11.88
C HIS A 210 -1.11 9.77 13.11
N HIS A 211 -0.73 9.24 14.27
CA HIS A 211 -1.30 9.61 15.56
C HIS A 211 -0.68 10.91 16.09
N ILE A 212 -1.45 11.67 16.87
CA ILE A 212 -0.97 12.95 17.45
C ILE A 212 0.24 12.81 18.37
N CYS A 213 0.44 11.61 18.93
CA CYS A 213 1.58 11.29 19.78
C CYS A 213 2.86 10.92 19.01
N ALA A 214 2.81 10.73 17.69
CA ALA A 214 3.97 10.27 16.92
C ALA A 214 5.23 11.14 17.12
N PRO A 215 5.17 12.49 17.09
CA PRO A 215 6.35 13.32 17.31
C PRO A 215 7.01 13.14 18.68
N SER A 216 6.23 12.75 19.70
CA SER A 216 6.73 12.53 21.07
C SER A 216 7.33 11.14 21.28
N LEU A 217 6.90 10.17 20.47
CA LEU A 217 7.34 8.78 20.57
C LEU A 217 8.66 8.55 19.85
N SER A 218 8.86 9.18 18.68
CA SER A 218 10.02 8.92 17.84
C SER A 218 10.20 10.01 16.76
N PRO A 219 11.42 10.30 16.29
CA PRO A 219 11.61 11.16 15.12
C PRO A 219 11.00 10.53 13.85
N PRO A 220 10.52 11.35 12.88
CA PRO A 220 9.96 10.87 11.61
C PRO A 220 10.85 9.86 10.87
N GLN A 221 12.17 10.07 10.92
CA GLN A 221 13.17 9.25 10.22
C GLN A 221 13.14 7.79 10.68
N LEU A 222 12.96 7.54 11.98
CA LEU A 222 12.94 6.18 12.51
C LEU A 222 11.68 5.43 12.07
N TYR A 223 10.53 6.12 11.93
CA TYR A 223 9.35 5.51 11.31
C TYR A 223 9.60 5.12 9.85
N GLU A 224 10.27 5.98 9.08
CA GLU A 224 10.62 5.67 7.70
C GLU A 224 11.62 4.51 7.58
N GLU A 225 12.60 4.43 8.47
CA GLU A 225 13.58 3.33 8.52
C GLU A 225 12.92 2.00 8.85
N LEU A 226 12.07 1.95 9.88
CA LEU A 226 11.31 0.75 10.23
C LEU A 226 10.38 0.32 9.09
N ALA A 227 9.66 1.28 8.48
CA ALA A 227 8.80 0.99 7.33
C ALA A 227 9.60 0.47 6.12
N LYS A 228 10.80 1.02 5.90
CA LYS A 228 11.70 0.55 4.84
C LYS A 228 12.16 -0.89 5.09
N GLY A 229 12.49 -1.23 6.34
CA GLY A 229 12.82 -2.61 6.74
C GLY A 229 11.68 -3.57 6.41
N HIS A 230 10.48 -3.29 6.94
CA HIS A 230 9.29 -4.12 6.69
C HIS A 230 8.96 -4.24 5.20
N CYS A 231 8.98 -3.12 4.46
CA CYS A 231 8.63 -3.12 3.04
C CYS A 231 9.71 -3.73 2.13
N ASN A 232 10.98 -3.83 2.55
CA ASN A 232 12.00 -4.60 1.83
C ASN A 232 11.70 -6.11 1.89
N GLU A 233 11.32 -6.60 3.07
CA GLU A 233 10.92 -8.00 3.23
C GLU A 233 9.66 -8.30 2.41
N ILE A 234 8.64 -7.44 2.53
CA ILE A 234 7.40 -7.56 1.75
C ILE A 234 7.68 -7.52 0.24
N LEU A 235 8.65 -6.74 -0.23
CA LEU A 235 8.99 -6.69 -1.66
C LEU A 235 9.60 -8.02 -2.13
N SER A 236 10.42 -8.64 -1.28
CA SER A 236 10.97 -9.97 -1.54
C SER A 236 9.86 -11.01 -1.62
N GLU A 237 8.85 -10.90 -0.75
CA GLU A 237 7.65 -11.74 -0.79
C GLU A 237 6.82 -11.52 -2.06
N GLN A 238 6.57 -10.27 -2.48
CA GLN A 238 5.86 -9.99 -3.73
C GLN A 238 6.59 -10.53 -4.94
N ASN A 239 7.93 -10.41 -4.99
CA ASN A 239 8.73 -11.00 -6.06
C ASN A 239 8.62 -12.54 -6.06
N ALA A 240 8.66 -13.16 -4.88
CA ALA A 240 8.43 -14.60 -4.73
C ALA A 240 7.04 -15.00 -5.24
N ILE A 241 5.97 -14.32 -4.80
CA ILE A 241 4.58 -14.54 -5.24
C ILE A 241 4.46 -14.44 -6.77
N ARG A 242 5.05 -13.41 -7.38
CA ARG A 242 5.02 -13.22 -8.86
C ARG A 242 5.73 -14.33 -9.61
N SER A 243 6.77 -14.91 -9.01
CA SER A 243 7.55 -15.99 -9.63
C SER A 243 6.85 -17.35 -9.59
N LEU A 244 5.87 -17.52 -8.71
CA LEU A 244 5.10 -18.76 -8.60
C LEU A 244 4.10 -18.87 -9.76
N ALA A 245 4.09 -20.01 -10.45
CA ALA A 245 3.26 -20.26 -11.64
C ALA A 245 1.74 -20.08 -11.43
N LEU A 246 1.27 -20.20 -10.18
CA LEU A 246 -0.12 -19.97 -9.75
C LEU A 246 -0.24 -18.80 -8.75
N GLY A 247 0.86 -18.11 -8.48
CA GLY A 247 1.04 -17.26 -7.30
C GLY A 247 0.09 -16.07 -7.26
N LEU A 248 -0.19 -15.45 -8.41
CA LEU A 248 -1.15 -14.35 -8.43
C LEU A 248 -2.54 -14.83 -8.03
N GLY A 249 -3.01 -16.02 -8.42
CA GLY A 249 -4.35 -16.50 -8.08
C GLY A 249 -4.55 -16.75 -6.57
N LYS A 250 -3.66 -17.53 -5.96
CA LYS A 250 -3.76 -17.90 -4.53
C LYS A 250 -3.50 -16.71 -3.60
N TYR A 251 -2.69 -15.76 -4.03
CA TYR A 251 -2.22 -14.66 -3.18
C TYR A 251 -2.70 -13.29 -3.66
N LYS A 252 -3.79 -13.20 -4.45
CA LYS A 252 -4.33 -11.92 -4.95
C LYS A 252 -4.55 -10.93 -3.81
N ASP A 253 -5.28 -11.38 -2.80
CA ASP A 253 -5.65 -10.58 -1.62
C ASP A 253 -4.40 -10.08 -0.89
N LEU A 254 -3.51 -11.00 -0.49
CA LEU A 254 -2.26 -10.66 0.18
C LEU A 254 -1.37 -9.73 -0.65
N TYR A 255 -1.22 -9.99 -1.96
CA TYR A 255 -0.43 -9.13 -2.84
C TYR A 255 -1.01 -7.72 -2.88
N LEU A 256 -2.34 -7.60 -3.02
CA LEU A 256 -3.02 -6.32 -3.01
C LEU A 256 -2.83 -5.60 -1.67
N GLU A 257 -2.92 -6.32 -0.54
CA GLU A 257 -2.70 -5.72 0.78
C GLU A 257 -1.27 -5.20 0.91
N GLN A 258 -0.27 -6.03 0.56
CA GLN A 258 1.14 -5.64 0.52
C GLN A 258 1.37 -4.39 -0.35
N ALA A 259 0.80 -4.37 -1.55
CA ALA A 259 0.89 -3.23 -2.47
C ALA A 259 0.21 -1.98 -1.92
N THR A 260 -0.92 -2.15 -1.25
CA THR A 260 -1.68 -1.06 -0.62
C THR A 260 -0.87 -0.47 0.52
N ILE A 261 -0.45 -1.28 1.49
CA ILE A 261 0.21 -0.84 2.72
C ILE A 261 1.58 -0.24 2.45
N CYS A 262 2.47 -0.91 1.71
CA CYS A 262 3.77 -0.33 1.39
C CYS A 262 3.66 0.82 0.38
N GLY A 263 2.59 0.86 -0.41
CA GLY A 263 2.24 2.04 -1.21
C GLY A 263 1.89 3.27 -0.36
N LEU A 264 1.28 3.11 0.84
CA LEU A 264 0.99 4.23 1.75
C LEU A 264 2.25 4.97 2.19
N TRP A 265 3.36 4.25 2.30
CA TRP A 265 4.69 4.78 2.63
C TRP A 265 5.40 5.46 1.45
N GLY A 266 4.78 5.42 0.26
CA GLY A 266 5.25 6.05 -0.95
C GLY A 266 6.23 5.20 -1.75
N TYR A 267 6.45 3.92 -1.44
CA TYR A 267 7.40 3.09 -2.19
C TYR A 267 6.86 2.76 -3.59
N ASN A 268 7.56 3.24 -4.63
CA ASN A 268 7.15 3.08 -6.03
C ASN A 268 7.20 1.62 -6.50
N GLU A 269 8.00 0.78 -5.86
CA GLU A 269 8.03 -0.67 -6.11
C GLU A 269 6.64 -1.30 -5.91
N PHE A 270 5.82 -0.72 -5.03
CA PHE A 270 4.44 -1.12 -4.77
C PHE A 270 3.41 -0.22 -5.44
N LEU A 271 3.58 1.10 -5.37
CA LEU A 271 2.65 2.06 -5.98
C LEU A 271 3.15 2.52 -7.34
N ASN A 272 2.75 1.82 -8.41
CA ASN A 272 3.12 2.14 -9.78
C ASN A 272 2.03 1.71 -10.78
N TRP A 273 2.14 2.20 -12.02
CA TRP A 273 1.17 1.89 -13.08
C TRP A 273 1.10 0.41 -13.46
N ARG A 274 2.19 -0.36 -13.31
CA ARG A 274 2.16 -1.81 -13.58
C ARG A 274 1.22 -2.49 -12.58
N ASN A 275 1.37 -2.22 -11.28
CA ASN A 275 0.49 -2.77 -10.25
C ASN A 275 -0.96 -2.28 -10.40
N VAL A 276 -1.18 -1.01 -10.79
CA VAL A 276 -2.55 -0.50 -11.09
C VAL A 276 -3.22 -1.29 -12.21
N MET A 277 -2.49 -1.66 -13.25
CA MET A 277 -3.04 -2.44 -14.36
C MET A 277 -3.22 -3.92 -14.00
N GLU A 278 -2.30 -4.47 -13.21
CA GLU A 278 -2.31 -5.86 -12.75
C GLU A 278 -3.52 -6.11 -11.81
N ILE A 279 -3.71 -5.28 -10.79
CA ILE A 279 -4.85 -5.36 -9.86
C ILE A 279 -6.19 -5.13 -10.59
N ASP A 280 -6.23 -4.25 -11.59
CA ASP A 280 -7.45 -4.01 -12.39
C ASP A 280 -7.83 -5.21 -13.25
N SER A 281 -6.86 -6.02 -13.66
CA SER A 281 -7.13 -7.24 -14.44
C SER A 281 -7.85 -8.30 -13.61
N TRP A 282 -7.47 -8.47 -12.34
CA TRP A 282 -8.06 -9.46 -11.44
C TRP A 282 -9.53 -9.21 -11.19
N ARG A 283 -9.91 -7.94 -11.00
CA ARG A 283 -11.31 -7.57 -10.78
C ARG A 283 -12.21 -7.93 -11.95
N LYS A 284 -11.70 -7.84 -13.18
CA LYS A 284 -12.46 -8.21 -14.39
C LYS A 284 -12.64 -9.71 -14.52
N GLU A 285 -11.69 -10.50 -14.01
CA GLU A 285 -11.76 -11.96 -13.97
C GLU A 285 -12.74 -12.43 -12.88
N GLU A 286 -12.71 -11.82 -11.70
CA GLU A 286 -13.59 -12.16 -10.56
C GLU A 286 -15.06 -11.80 -10.83
N GLU A 287 -15.33 -10.72 -11.57
CA GLU A 287 -16.69 -10.39 -12.03
C GLU A 287 -17.27 -11.46 -13.00
N GLN A 288 -16.44 -12.38 -13.51
CA GLN A 288 -16.80 -13.44 -14.45
C GLN A 288 -16.78 -14.85 -13.85
N GLN A 289 -16.29 -15.03 -12.62
CA GLN A 289 -16.17 -16.35 -11.97
C GLN A 289 -17.13 -16.49 -10.78
N GLU A 290 -18.08 -17.42 -10.88
CA GLU A 290 -18.91 -17.87 -9.76
C GLU A 290 -18.10 -18.87 -8.91
N GLY A 291 -17.62 -18.49 -7.72
CA GLY A 291 -16.94 -19.45 -6.83
C GLY A 291 -16.17 -18.92 -5.62
N GLU A 292 -15.67 -17.68 -5.63
CA GLU A 292 -14.94 -17.15 -4.44
C GLU A 292 -15.89 -16.89 -3.25
N GLU A 293 -15.34 -16.90 -2.03
CA GLU A 293 -16.10 -16.54 -0.84
C GLU A 293 -16.47 -15.04 -0.88
N GLU A 294 -17.70 -14.70 -0.51
CA GLU A 294 -18.21 -13.32 -0.60
C GLU A 294 -17.38 -12.32 0.21
N GLU A 295 -16.82 -12.76 1.33
CA GLU A 295 -16.00 -11.94 2.23
C GLU A 295 -14.64 -11.57 1.62
N GLU A 296 -13.94 -12.50 0.97
CA GLU A 296 -12.66 -12.25 0.29
C GLU A 296 -12.81 -11.23 -0.85
N ARG A 297 -13.86 -11.39 -1.66
CA ARG A 297 -14.19 -10.42 -2.73
C ARG A 297 -14.55 -9.05 -2.21
N GLU A 298 -15.18 -8.95 -1.04
CA GLU A 298 -15.44 -7.66 -0.40
C GLU A 298 -14.15 -7.01 0.09
N HIS A 299 -13.26 -7.79 0.72
CA HIS A 299 -11.99 -7.28 1.22
C HIS A 299 -11.08 -6.74 0.10
N ILE A 300 -10.97 -7.47 -1.02
CA ILE A 300 -10.23 -7.03 -2.22
C ILE A 300 -10.78 -5.70 -2.75
N LYS A 301 -12.10 -5.50 -2.75
CA LYS A 301 -12.72 -4.23 -3.20
C LYS A 301 -12.38 -3.08 -2.26
N ASP A 302 -12.41 -3.32 -0.96
CA ASP A 302 -12.09 -2.33 0.07
C ASP A 302 -10.62 -1.88 -0.03
N LEU A 303 -9.68 -2.83 -0.14
CA LEU A 303 -8.26 -2.54 -0.33
C LEU A 303 -7.99 -1.84 -1.66
N SER A 304 -8.64 -2.29 -2.75
CA SER A 304 -8.54 -1.65 -4.07
C SER A 304 -8.93 -0.18 -4.04
N LEU A 305 -9.94 0.19 -3.23
CA LEU A 305 -10.34 1.59 -3.07
C LEU A 305 -9.20 2.43 -2.50
N VAL A 306 -8.57 1.96 -1.42
CA VAL A 306 -7.43 2.64 -0.80
C VAL A 306 -6.26 2.73 -1.77
N PHE A 307 -5.91 1.62 -2.44
CA PHE A 307 -4.82 1.58 -3.41
C PHE A 307 -5.02 2.56 -4.57
N TYR A 308 -6.21 2.56 -5.20
CA TYR A 308 -6.49 3.47 -6.31
C TYR A 308 -6.57 4.94 -5.89
N ILE A 309 -7.06 5.23 -4.68
CA ILE A 309 -7.00 6.59 -4.12
C ILE A 309 -5.54 7.01 -3.97
N ASN A 310 -4.69 6.17 -3.40
CA ASN A 310 -3.28 6.50 -3.23
C ASN A 310 -2.58 6.69 -4.59
N ALA A 311 -2.88 5.84 -5.58
CA ALA A 311 -2.37 5.96 -6.94
C ALA A 311 -2.83 7.27 -7.60
N LEU A 312 -4.11 7.63 -7.47
CA LEU A 312 -4.66 8.90 -7.97
C LEU A 312 -3.93 10.11 -7.38
N LEU A 313 -3.47 10.02 -6.13
CA LEU A 313 -2.84 11.13 -5.41
C LEU A 313 -1.33 11.23 -5.65
N LEU A 314 -0.65 10.15 -6.06
CA LEU A 314 0.82 10.11 -6.17
C LEU A 314 1.34 9.80 -7.57
N LEU A 315 0.55 9.17 -8.44
CA LEU A 315 0.93 8.89 -9.83
C LEU A 315 0.39 10.00 -10.73
N HIS A 316 1.20 11.02 -10.98
CA HIS A 316 0.90 12.14 -11.89
C HIS A 316 1.93 12.22 -13.02
#